data_AF-A0A8E6EXF3-F1
#
_entry.id   AF-A0A8E6EXF3-F1
#
_cell.length_a   1.000
_cell.length_b   1.000
_cell.length_c   1.000
_cell.angle_alpha   90.00
_cell.angle_beta   90.00
_cell.angle_gamma   90.00
#
_symmetry.space_group_name_H-M   'P 1'
#
loop_
_entity.id
_entity.type
_entity.pdbx_description
1 polymer ?
#
loop_
_entity_poly.entity_id
_entity_poly.type
_entity_poly.pdbx_seq_one_letter_code
_entity_poly.pdbx_strand_id
1 'polypeptide(L)'
;MLLRPTVSGLLIASLLIGVYFLIPSGLRAISSTPSPAGETTPISSKIHGAPTLFGSAGCSGSNCHSQSPADSQESPQSLWKSSQTIWTLKDPHAQSYETLLNAKSQAMMKRLYPNENHSAQQDLRCLACHANPLLVKTLESKTFTDEQVALLREGVSCEACHGAANAYRSEHVSWTDQTDREKAYSQFGLTRLYDWNVRAAQCAGCHVGAPASKDQPLRDVNHDFIAAGHPRLNFEFATYLRALPRHWSEKDRLQGNRPLPVGWEAVAWSAGATERAKAALGLLADRVERKPWPELAEFNCFSCHHDLKVAGWRPSSSGRLVWNTLFVPGHDFPGIQKTLQQGDTALLTREIAQALFLLKQPVKPLTVDALLQRLTQSQPLDWDTACQIYYALLVLKETQSLNDADKVALLNLLDQIQKILKLPRGPEVYNSPREYDPSPLPSLFGQALSLLKKGG
;
A
#
# COMPACT_ATOMS: atom_id res chain seq x y z
N MET A 1 6.82 -81.41 -37.08
CA MET A 1 6.24 -82.17 -38.20
C MET A 1 4.92 -82.75 -37.71
N LEU A 2 3.81 -82.35 -38.35
CA LEU A 2 2.40 -82.78 -38.14
C LEU A 2 1.78 -82.35 -36.80
N LEU A 3 0.51 -81.93 -36.66
CA LEU A 3 -0.55 -81.32 -37.47
C LEU A 3 -1.64 -80.96 -36.41
N ARG A 4 -2.42 -79.90 -36.61
CA ARG A 4 -3.66 -79.55 -35.84
C ARG A 4 -4.76 -80.64 -36.03
N PRO A 5 -6.02 -80.61 -35.48
CA PRO A 5 -6.80 -79.48 -34.92
C PRO A 5 -7.93 -79.80 -33.87
N THR A 6 -8.77 -78.77 -33.61
CA THR A 6 -10.20 -78.75 -33.19
C THR A 6 -10.59 -78.73 -31.70
N VAL A 7 -11.14 -77.61 -31.20
CA VAL A 7 -12.57 -77.17 -31.05
C VAL A 7 -13.28 -77.80 -29.83
N SER A 8 -13.65 -76.97 -28.86
CA SER A 8 -15.01 -76.85 -28.26
C SER A 8 -14.95 -76.09 -26.94
N GLY A 9 -15.93 -75.23 -26.72
CA GLY A 9 -16.01 -74.34 -25.57
C GLY A 9 -16.96 -74.80 -24.45
N LEU A 10 -17.23 -73.80 -23.61
CA LEU A 10 -18.24 -73.67 -22.55
C LEU A 10 -17.95 -74.24 -21.15
N LEU A 11 -18.17 -73.31 -20.21
CA LEU A 11 -18.77 -73.43 -18.88
C LEU A 11 -17.94 -74.07 -17.76
N ILE A 12 -17.40 -73.21 -16.90
CA ILE A 12 -17.30 -73.52 -15.46
C ILE A 12 -17.88 -72.35 -14.69
N ALA A 13 -18.90 -72.69 -13.88
CA ALA A 13 -19.47 -71.87 -12.85
C ALA A 13 -18.70 -72.04 -11.53
N SER A 14 -18.57 -70.93 -10.80
CA SER A 14 -18.57 -70.80 -9.34
C SER A 14 -17.43 -71.45 -8.51
N LEU A 15 -16.64 -70.62 -7.82
CA LEU A 15 -16.60 -70.68 -6.35
C LEU A 15 -16.09 -69.35 -5.73
N LEU A 16 -16.93 -68.79 -4.86
CA LEU A 16 -16.72 -67.61 -4.03
C LEU A 16 -16.06 -68.00 -2.70
N ILE A 17 -14.90 -67.42 -2.37
CA ILE A 17 -14.42 -67.08 -1.02
C ILE A 17 -13.41 -65.92 -1.27
N GLY A 18 -13.53 -64.66 -0.85
CA GLY A 18 -14.25 -64.06 0.25
C GLY A 18 -13.24 -63.46 1.24
N VAL A 19 -12.64 -62.29 0.94
CA VAL A 19 -12.11 -61.39 1.99
C VAL A 19 -12.36 -59.93 1.61
N TYR A 20 -13.18 -59.32 2.45
CA TYR A 20 -13.60 -57.92 2.49
C TYR A 20 -12.44 -56.97 2.75
N PHE A 21 -12.28 -55.94 1.90
CA PHE A 21 -11.78 -54.64 2.35
C PHE A 21 -12.79 -53.57 1.92
N LEU A 22 -13.41 -52.96 2.93
CA LEU A 22 -14.35 -51.85 2.80
C LEU A 22 -13.63 -50.62 2.24
N ILE A 23 -14.00 -50.20 1.03
CA ILE A 23 -13.72 -48.86 0.51
C ILE A 23 -15.09 -48.22 0.19
N PRO A 24 -15.47 -47.09 0.81
CA PRO A 24 -16.72 -46.43 0.48
C PRO A 24 -16.68 -45.91 -0.97
N SER A 25 -17.64 -46.41 -1.75
CA SER A 25 -17.88 -46.00 -3.13
C SER A 25 -18.51 -44.61 -3.17
N GLY A 26 -17.91 -43.68 -3.90
CA GLY A 26 -18.47 -42.34 -4.04
C GLY A 26 -17.63 -41.34 -4.84
N LEU A 27 -16.87 -41.76 -5.86
CA LEU A 27 -16.36 -40.82 -6.86
C LEU A 27 -16.78 -41.28 -8.26
N ARG A 28 -17.80 -40.60 -8.79
CA ARG A 28 -17.99 -40.50 -10.24
C ARG A 28 -16.77 -39.78 -10.81
N ALA A 29 -16.07 -40.43 -11.72
CA ALA A 29 -15.12 -39.77 -12.59
C ALA A 29 -15.88 -38.72 -13.42
N ILE A 30 -15.71 -37.45 -13.06
CA ILE A 30 -16.11 -36.33 -13.91
C ILE A 30 -14.99 -36.20 -14.93
N SER A 31 -15.24 -36.65 -16.16
CA SER A 31 -14.41 -36.33 -17.31
C SER A 31 -14.42 -34.81 -17.49
N SER A 32 -13.35 -34.13 -17.09
CA SER A 32 -13.15 -32.72 -17.37
C SER A 32 -12.76 -32.57 -18.84
N THR A 33 -13.75 -32.40 -19.71
CA THR A 33 -13.52 -31.75 -21.00
C THR A 33 -12.97 -30.35 -20.72
N PRO A 34 -11.83 -29.94 -21.32
CA PRO A 34 -11.34 -28.58 -21.17
C PRO A 34 -12.42 -27.63 -21.71
N SER A 35 -12.92 -26.76 -20.84
CA SER A 35 -13.83 -25.69 -21.23
C SER A 35 -13.10 -24.79 -22.24
N PRO A 36 -13.72 -24.40 -23.37
CA PRO A 36 -13.11 -23.41 -24.25
C PRO A 36 -12.85 -22.15 -23.43
N ALA A 37 -11.67 -21.56 -23.58
CA ALA A 37 -11.38 -20.24 -23.07
C ALA A 37 -12.46 -19.29 -23.60
N GLY A 38 -13.38 -18.88 -22.73
CA GLY A 38 -14.40 -17.89 -23.10
C GLY A 38 -13.69 -16.59 -23.44
N GLU A 39 -13.91 -16.08 -24.63
CA GLU A 39 -13.62 -14.69 -24.97
C GLU A 39 -14.43 -13.81 -24.00
N THR A 40 -13.79 -13.32 -22.96
CA THR A 40 -14.31 -12.19 -22.18
C THR A 40 -14.16 -10.96 -23.06
N THR A 41 -15.24 -10.55 -23.73
CA THR A 41 -15.28 -9.26 -24.43
C THR A 41 -14.96 -8.15 -23.43
N PRO A 42 -13.90 -7.35 -23.65
CA PRO A 42 -13.55 -6.28 -22.74
C PRO A 42 -14.63 -5.19 -22.75
N ILE A 43 -14.97 -4.69 -21.57
CA ILE A 43 -15.92 -3.59 -21.38
C ILE A 43 -15.20 -2.29 -21.76
N SER A 44 -15.24 -1.93 -23.05
CA SER A 44 -14.69 -0.67 -23.53
C SER A 44 -15.69 0.46 -23.28
N SER A 45 -15.48 1.28 -22.24
CA SER A 45 -16.23 2.52 -22.07
C SER A 45 -15.65 3.60 -23.00
N LYS A 46 -16.34 3.85 -24.11
CA LYS A 46 -16.02 4.99 -25.00
C LYS A 46 -16.43 6.31 -24.33
N ILE A 47 -15.62 6.80 -23.41
CA ILE A 47 -15.72 8.17 -22.89
C ILE A 47 -14.64 9.01 -23.58
N HIS A 48 -15.05 10.02 -24.35
CA HIS A 48 -14.14 10.86 -25.12
C HIS A 48 -13.32 11.75 -24.16
N GLY A 49 -11.98 11.67 -24.25
CA GLY A 49 -11.05 12.58 -23.56
C GLY A 49 -10.54 12.13 -22.18
N ALA A 50 -11.09 11.05 -21.61
CA ALA A 50 -10.59 10.45 -20.37
C ALA A 50 -9.86 9.13 -20.66
N PRO A 51 -8.90 8.70 -19.81
CA PRO A 51 -8.28 7.40 -19.97
C PRO A 51 -9.35 6.30 -19.81
N THR A 52 -9.73 5.65 -20.91
CA THR A 52 -10.58 4.46 -20.87
C THR A 52 -9.86 3.36 -20.13
N LEU A 53 -10.46 2.88 -19.04
CA LEU A 53 -9.98 1.71 -18.32
C LEU A 53 -10.38 0.44 -19.07
N PHE A 54 -9.52 -0.57 -18.97
CA PHE A 54 -9.79 -1.88 -19.54
C PHE A 54 -10.34 -2.85 -18.48
N GLY A 55 -10.04 -2.62 -17.20
CA GLY A 55 -10.35 -3.51 -16.09
C GLY A 55 -9.28 -4.57 -15.87
N SER A 56 -9.27 -5.11 -14.65
CA SER A 56 -8.30 -6.11 -14.17
C SER A 56 -8.27 -7.39 -15.02
N ALA A 57 -9.40 -7.76 -15.63
CA ALA A 57 -9.50 -8.90 -16.54
C ALA A 57 -8.55 -8.77 -17.74
N GLY A 58 -8.25 -7.56 -18.20
CA GLY A 58 -7.31 -7.33 -19.31
C GLY A 58 -5.86 -7.67 -19.03
N CYS A 59 -5.50 -7.81 -17.75
CA CYS A 59 -4.19 -8.23 -17.30
C CYS A 59 -4.12 -9.76 -17.13
N SER A 60 -5.27 -10.43 -17.09
CA SER A 60 -5.36 -11.88 -16.87
C SER A 60 -4.92 -12.68 -18.11
N GLY A 61 -4.69 -13.98 -17.92
CA GLY A 61 -4.19 -14.92 -18.91
C GLY A 61 -2.99 -15.70 -18.39
N SER A 62 -2.92 -17.01 -18.68
CA SER A 62 -1.80 -17.87 -18.27
C SER A 62 -0.47 -17.49 -18.92
N ASN A 63 -0.48 -16.81 -20.06
CA ASN A 63 0.74 -16.22 -20.66
C ASN A 63 0.94 -14.74 -20.26
N CYS A 64 0.05 -14.19 -19.44
CA CYS A 64 0.07 -12.81 -18.96
C CYS A 64 0.35 -12.81 -17.45
N HIS A 65 -0.61 -12.34 -16.64
CA HIS A 65 -0.42 -12.16 -15.20
C HIS A 65 -1.24 -13.12 -14.31
N SER A 66 -1.89 -14.16 -14.86
CA SER A 66 -2.74 -15.07 -14.07
C SER A 66 -2.26 -16.53 -14.03
N GLN A 67 -0.96 -16.78 -14.08
CA GLN A 67 -0.41 -18.11 -13.81
C GLN A 67 -0.70 -18.55 -12.36
N SER A 68 -0.67 -19.86 -12.13
CA SER A 68 -0.75 -20.41 -10.78
C SER A 68 0.42 -19.90 -9.94
N PRO A 69 0.19 -19.44 -8.70
CA PRO A 69 1.27 -19.06 -7.80
C PRO A 69 2.27 -20.18 -7.55
N ALA A 70 1.84 -21.45 -7.59
CA ALA A 70 2.72 -22.62 -7.44
C ALA A 70 3.78 -22.68 -8.55
N ASP A 71 3.37 -22.47 -9.80
CA ASP A 71 4.26 -22.51 -10.97
C ASP A 71 5.21 -21.29 -11.00
N SER A 72 4.79 -20.16 -10.43
CA SER A 72 5.61 -18.95 -10.34
C SER A 72 6.60 -18.93 -9.18
N GLN A 73 6.48 -19.86 -8.22
CA GLN A 73 7.38 -19.92 -7.06
C GLN A 73 8.72 -20.59 -7.37
N GLU A 74 8.86 -21.22 -8.54
CA GLU A 74 10.13 -21.81 -8.99
C GLU A 74 11.25 -20.76 -9.15
N SER A 75 10.90 -19.48 -9.28
CA SER A 75 11.87 -18.39 -9.40
C SER A 75 11.30 -17.03 -8.92
N PRO A 76 12.01 -16.28 -8.04
CA PRO A 76 11.62 -14.90 -7.68
C PRO A 76 11.46 -13.95 -8.89
N GLN A 77 12.01 -14.32 -10.04
CA GLN A 77 11.96 -13.58 -11.28
C GLN A 77 10.68 -13.84 -12.09
N SER A 78 9.92 -14.91 -11.81
CA SER A 78 8.65 -15.25 -12.47
C SER A 78 7.41 -14.87 -11.66
N LEU A 79 7.55 -14.32 -10.45
CA LEU A 79 6.42 -13.87 -9.60
C LEU A 79 5.44 -12.90 -10.29
N TRP A 80 5.89 -12.13 -11.29
CA TRP A 80 5.01 -11.24 -12.04
C TRP A 80 3.93 -11.99 -12.84
N LYS A 81 4.20 -13.25 -13.22
CA LYS A 81 3.30 -14.08 -14.04
C LYS A 81 2.05 -14.52 -13.29
N SER A 82 2.09 -14.55 -11.94
CA SER A 82 0.96 -14.87 -11.08
C SER A 82 0.36 -13.64 -10.41
N SER A 83 0.72 -12.44 -10.88
CA SER A 83 0.43 -11.21 -10.14
C SER A 83 -1.06 -10.87 -10.03
N GLN A 84 -1.84 -11.08 -11.09
CA GLN A 84 -3.29 -10.93 -11.06
C GLN A 84 -3.94 -11.98 -10.15
N THR A 85 -3.43 -13.23 -10.16
CA THR A 85 -3.93 -14.29 -9.28
C THR A 85 -3.69 -13.95 -7.80
N ILE A 86 -2.48 -13.49 -7.47
CA ILE A 86 -2.13 -13.10 -6.10
C ILE A 86 -2.95 -11.88 -5.67
N TRP A 87 -3.08 -10.87 -6.54
CA TRP A 87 -3.88 -9.68 -6.27
C TRP A 87 -5.33 -10.07 -5.95
N THR A 88 -5.98 -10.82 -6.83
CA THR A 88 -7.39 -11.22 -6.69
C THR A 88 -7.64 -12.01 -5.39
N LEU A 89 -6.73 -12.92 -5.04
CA LEU A 89 -6.96 -13.90 -3.97
C LEU A 89 -6.46 -13.44 -2.59
N LYS A 90 -5.47 -12.54 -2.53
CA LYS A 90 -4.72 -12.25 -1.30
C LYS A 90 -4.55 -10.77 -1.02
N ASP A 91 -4.63 -9.91 -2.02
CA ASP A 91 -4.32 -8.50 -1.83
C ASP A 91 -5.54 -7.73 -1.29
N PRO A 92 -5.40 -7.02 -0.15
CA PRO A 92 -6.52 -6.25 0.41
C PRO A 92 -7.05 -5.16 -0.53
N HIS A 93 -6.25 -4.71 -1.50
CA HIS A 93 -6.68 -3.74 -2.51
C HIS A 93 -7.80 -4.28 -3.41
N ALA A 94 -7.82 -5.59 -3.72
CA ALA A 94 -8.89 -6.21 -4.48
C ALA A 94 -10.23 -6.24 -3.72
N GLN A 95 -10.19 -6.09 -2.39
CA GLN A 95 -11.36 -6.12 -1.50
C GLN A 95 -11.76 -4.72 -1.01
N SER A 96 -11.07 -3.67 -1.44
CA SER A 96 -11.25 -2.32 -0.88
C SER A 96 -12.66 -1.76 -1.11
N TYR A 97 -13.29 -2.04 -2.25
CA TYR A 97 -14.67 -1.63 -2.53
C TYR A 97 -15.67 -2.28 -1.58
N GLU A 98 -15.51 -3.56 -1.27
CA GLU A 98 -16.42 -4.31 -0.40
C GLU A 98 -16.44 -3.75 1.04
N THR A 99 -15.36 -3.08 1.47
CA THR A 99 -15.35 -2.38 2.76
C THR A 99 -16.36 -1.22 2.84
N LEU A 100 -16.80 -0.68 1.69
CA LEU A 100 -17.81 0.37 1.61
C LEU A 100 -19.24 -0.17 1.81
N LEU A 101 -19.43 -1.49 1.79
CA LEU A 101 -20.74 -2.12 1.91
C LEU A 101 -21.05 -2.63 3.34
N ASN A 102 -20.03 -2.70 4.20
CA ASN A 102 -20.14 -3.32 5.53
C ASN A 102 -20.84 -2.42 6.57
N ALA A 103 -21.13 -3.00 7.74
CA ALA A 103 -21.83 -2.28 8.82
C ALA A 103 -21.04 -1.06 9.35
N LYS A 104 -19.70 -1.10 9.31
CA LYS A 104 -18.86 0.01 9.76
C LYS A 104 -18.99 1.21 8.83
N SER A 105 -18.90 1.02 7.52
CA SER A 105 -19.11 2.09 6.54
C SER A 105 -20.52 2.65 6.57
N GLN A 106 -21.54 1.79 6.70
CA GLN A 106 -22.92 2.26 6.91
C GLN A 106 -23.07 3.12 8.17
N ALA A 107 -22.43 2.75 9.28
CA ALA A 107 -22.43 3.54 10.51
C ALA A 107 -21.68 4.88 10.35
N MET A 108 -20.56 4.90 9.61
CA MET A 108 -19.85 6.13 9.27
C MET A 108 -20.75 7.07 8.47
N MET A 109 -21.43 6.56 7.43
CA MET A 109 -22.32 7.39 6.60
C MET A 109 -23.50 7.96 7.38
N LYS A 110 -24.09 7.20 8.31
CA LYS A 110 -25.15 7.73 9.20
C LYS A 110 -24.67 8.89 10.09
N ARG A 111 -23.38 8.92 10.46
CA ARG A 111 -22.81 10.04 11.24
C ARG A 111 -22.49 11.24 10.35
N LEU A 112 -21.99 11.01 9.15
CA LEU A 112 -21.68 12.06 8.16
C LEU A 112 -22.94 12.71 7.60
N TYR A 113 -24.00 11.92 7.43
CA TYR A 113 -25.25 12.29 6.77
C TYR A 113 -26.46 11.91 7.64
N PRO A 114 -26.66 12.55 8.81
CA PRO A 114 -27.71 12.16 9.76
C PRO A 114 -29.14 12.31 9.20
N ASN A 115 -29.32 13.15 8.18
CA ASN A 115 -30.62 13.50 7.60
C ASN A 115 -30.80 12.99 6.16
N GLU A 116 -29.86 12.19 5.64
CA GLU A 116 -29.91 11.70 4.25
C GLU A 116 -29.59 10.21 4.20
N ASN A 117 -30.30 9.46 3.35
CA ASN A 117 -29.93 8.08 3.06
C ASN A 117 -28.78 8.06 2.05
N HIS A 118 -27.55 8.16 2.55
CA HIS A 118 -26.33 8.19 1.76
C HIS A 118 -25.50 6.92 2.02
N SER A 119 -25.07 6.23 0.96
CA SER A 119 -24.25 5.02 1.08
C SER A 119 -22.80 5.27 0.64
N ALA A 120 -21.84 4.61 1.29
CA ALA A 120 -20.42 4.87 1.04
C ALA A 120 -20.00 4.48 -0.39
N GLN A 121 -20.63 3.45 -0.96
CA GLN A 121 -20.41 3.01 -2.34
C GLN A 121 -20.97 3.96 -3.41
N GLN A 122 -21.67 5.02 -3.01
CA GLN A 122 -22.14 6.12 -3.89
C GLN A 122 -21.41 7.44 -3.63
N ASP A 123 -20.62 7.52 -2.56
CA ASP A 123 -19.86 8.71 -2.20
C ASP A 123 -18.52 8.70 -2.95
N LEU A 124 -18.34 9.64 -3.89
CA LEU A 124 -17.11 9.76 -4.68
C LEU A 124 -15.87 9.96 -3.80
N ARG A 125 -16.01 10.52 -2.59
CA ARG A 125 -14.89 10.70 -1.65
C ARG A 125 -14.43 9.36 -1.07
N CYS A 126 -15.35 8.43 -0.83
CA CYS A 126 -15.01 7.07 -0.41
C CYS A 126 -14.41 6.28 -1.58
N LEU A 127 -15.04 6.35 -2.76
CA LEU A 127 -14.58 5.65 -3.95
C LEU A 127 -13.19 6.11 -4.41
N ALA A 128 -12.81 7.36 -4.16
CA ALA A 128 -11.50 7.91 -4.53
C ALA A 128 -10.29 7.11 -4.00
N CYS A 129 -10.45 6.37 -2.90
CA CYS A 129 -9.41 5.49 -2.35
C CYS A 129 -9.80 3.99 -2.30
N HIS A 130 -11.08 3.67 -2.44
CA HIS A 130 -11.61 2.30 -2.33
C HIS A 130 -12.03 1.69 -3.67
N ALA A 131 -11.78 2.38 -4.78
CA ALA A 131 -11.96 1.90 -6.14
C ALA A 131 -10.80 2.40 -7.02
N ASN A 132 -10.87 2.17 -8.33
CA ASN A 132 -9.89 2.74 -9.25
C ASN A 132 -10.08 4.27 -9.35
N PRO A 133 -9.10 5.08 -8.90
CA PRO A 133 -9.28 6.53 -8.83
C PRO A 133 -9.31 7.17 -10.23
N LEU A 134 -8.72 6.55 -11.26
CA LEU A 134 -8.84 7.02 -12.64
C LEU A 134 -10.29 6.95 -13.15
N LEU A 135 -11.04 5.91 -12.74
CA LEU A 135 -12.47 5.84 -13.04
C LEU A 135 -13.22 6.95 -12.30
N VAL A 136 -13.01 7.05 -10.99
CA VAL A 136 -13.70 8.00 -10.12
C VAL A 136 -13.53 9.43 -10.60
N LYS A 137 -12.36 9.78 -11.15
CA LYS A 137 -12.10 11.10 -11.75
C LYS A 137 -13.07 11.47 -12.88
N THR A 138 -13.60 10.47 -13.59
CA THR A 138 -14.52 10.65 -14.73
C THR A 138 -15.99 10.63 -14.35
N LEU A 139 -16.32 10.28 -13.10
CA LEU A 139 -17.70 10.16 -12.64
C LEU A 139 -18.24 11.54 -12.26
N GLU A 140 -19.32 11.95 -12.93
CA GLU A 140 -19.97 13.25 -12.70
C GLU A 140 -21.21 13.15 -11.80
N SER A 141 -21.68 11.93 -11.53
CA SER A 141 -22.94 11.66 -10.83
C SER A 141 -22.77 10.62 -9.73
N LYS A 142 -23.76 10.50 -8.84
CA LYS A 142 -23.84 9.45 -7.79
C LYS A 142 -24.58 8.18 -8.24
N THR A 143 -25.00 8.14 -9.50
CA THR A 143 -25.63 6.98 -10.15
C THR A 143 -24.70 6.48 -11.25
N PHE A 144 -24.40 5.19 -11.23
CA PHE A 144 -23.42 4.58 -12.11
C PHE A 144 -24.10 3.57 -13.02
N THR A 145 -23.60 3.41 -14.24
CA THR A 145 -24.04 2.32 -15.12
C THR A 145 -23.55 0.98 -14.59
N ASP A 146 -24.13 -0.13 -15.04
CA ASP A 146 -23.73 -1.47 -14.60
C ASP A 146 -22.24 -1.74 -14.92
N GLU A 147 -21.75 -1.23 -16.05
CA GLU A 147 -20.34 -1.31 -16.44
C GLU A 147 -19.42 -0.56 -15.47
N GLN A 148 -19.82 0.65 -15.06
CA GLN A 148 -19.07 1.44 -14.09
C GLN A 148 -19.07 0.76 -12.72
N VAL A 149 -20.22 0.20 -12.28
CA VAL A 149 -20.30 -0.55 -11.03
C VAL A 149 -19.38 -1.78 -11.08
N ALA A 150 -19.33 -2.50 -12.20
CA ALA A 150 -18.44 -3.65 -12.36
C ALA A 150 -16.96 -3.25 -12.17
N LEU A 151 -16.54 -2.13 -12.77
CA LEU A 151 -15.16 -1.61 -12.62
C LEU A 151 -14.88 -1.07 -11.20
N LEU A 152 -15.85 -0.42 -10.55
CA LEU A 152 -15.71 0.03 -9.17
C LEU A 152 -15.52 -1.15 -8.21
N ARG A 153 -16.23 -2.26 -8.45
CA ARG A 153 -16.15 -3.50 -7.64
C ARG A 153 -14.81 -4.23 -7.73
N GLU A 154 -13.98 -3.92 -8.72
CA GLU A 154 -12.60 -4.40 -8.74
C GLU A 154 -11.75 -3.81 -7.59
N GLY A 155 -12.24 -2.77 -6.90
CA GLY A 155 -11.49 -2.10 -5.84
C GLY A 155 -10.29 -1.33 -6.40
N VAL A 156 -9.18 -1.34 -5.67
CA VAL A 156 -7.92 -0.75 -6.14
C VAL A 156 -7.24 -1.78 -7.07
N SER A 157 -7.66 -1.73 -8.33
CA SER A 157 -7.25 -2.63 -9.42
C SER A 157 -5.84 -2.38 -9.96
N CYS A 158 -5.39 -3.22 -10.91
CA CYS A 158 -4.09 -3.10 -11.57
C CYS A 158 -3.84 -1.69 -12.14
N GLU A 159 -4.84 -1.14 -12.83
CA GLU A 159 -4.75 0.18 -13.48
C GLU A 159 -4.71 1.34 -12.47
N ALA A 160 -5.13 1.11 -11.22
CA ALA A 160 -5.00 2.10 -10.15
C ALA A 160 -3.53 2.35 -9.76
N CYS A 161 -2.65 1.37 -9.99
CA CYS A 161 -1.20 1.49 -9.73
C CYS A 161 -0.38 1.64 -11.02
N HIS A 162 -0.75 0.93 -12.09
CA HIS A 162 0.00 0.89 -13.34
C HIS A 162 -0.43 1.99 -14.34
N GLY A 163 -1.51 2.70 -14.09
CA GLY A 163 -2.11 3.62 -15.06
C GLY A 163 -3.03 2.89 -16.04
N ALA A 164 -3.81 3.67 -16.80
CA ALA A 164 -4.83 3.14 -17.70
C ALA A 164 -4.24 2.30 -18.84
N ALA A 165 -4.54 1.01 -18.84
CA ALA A 165 -3.90 0.03 -19.70
C ALA A 165 -4.26 0.22 -21.18
N ASN A 166 -5.43 0.79 -21.49
CA ASN A 166 -5.85 1.01 -22.87
C ASN A 166 -4.83 1.82 -23.70
N ALA A 167 -4.04 2.68 -23.05
CA ALA A 167 -3.02 3.48 -23.71
C ALA A 167 -1.74 2.72 -24.07
N TYR A 168 -1.34 1.70 -23.30
CA TYR A 168 -0.07 0.98 -23.50
C TYR A 168 -0.20 -0.52 -23.79
N ARG A 169 -1.38 -1.12 -23.61
CA ARG A 169 -1.59 -2.58 -23.66
C ARG A 169 -1.19 -3.20 -24.99
N SER A 170 -1.50 -2.56 -26.11
CA SER A 170 -1.20 -3.09 -27.45
C SER A 170 0.31 -3.26 -27.67
N GLU A 171 1.12 -2.34 -27.15
CA GLU A 171 2.57 -2.48 -27.17
C GLU A 171 3.02 -3.52 -26.13
N HIS A 172 2.42 -3.48 -24.93
CA HIS A 172 2.81 -4.30 -23.78
C HIS A 172 2.82 -5.81 -24.06
N VAL A 173 1.81 -6.31 -24.78
CA VAL A 173 1.71 -7.75 -25.10
C VAL A 173 2.82 -8.26 -26.03
N SER A 174 3.55 -7.35 -26.69
CA SER A 174 4.66 -7.68 -27.60
C SER A 174 6.05 -7.54 -26.95
N TRP A 175 6.10 -7.22 -25.66
CA TRP A 175 7.36 -6.94 -24.98
C TRP A 175 8.25 -8.16 -24.84
N THR A 176 9.54 -7.93 -25.05
CA THR A 176 10.61 -8.87 -24.77
C THR A 176 11.58 -8.26 -23.76
N ASP A 177 12.64 -8.99 -23.40
CA ASP A 177 13.72 -8.44 -22.56
C ASP A 177 14.51 -7.34 -23.26
N GLN A 178 14.41 -7.21 -24.60
CA GLN A 178 15.11 -6.20 -25.39
C GLN A 178 14.26 -4.95 -25.67
N THR A 179 12.98 -4.96 -25.30
CA THR A 179 12.09 -3.83 -25.59
C THR A 179 12.48 -2.61 -24.76
N ASP A 180 12.72 -1.48 -25.45
CA ASP A 180 12.78 -0.16 -24.80
C ASP A 180 11.37 0.25 -24.37
N ARG A 181 11.18 0.38 -23.05
CA ARG A 181 9.89 0.67 -22.41
C ARG A 181 9.69 2.16 -22.14
N GLU A 182 10.64 3.02 -22.53
CA GLU A 182 10.59 4.45 -22.23
C GLU A 182 9.36 5.12 -22.83
N LYS A 183 8.94 4.72 -24.04
CA LYS A 183 7.70 5.23 -24.67
C LYS A 183 6.47 4.90 -23.83
N ALA A 184 6.38 3.67 -23.31
CA ALA A 184 5.25 3.29 -22.47
C ALA A 184 5.17 4.12 -21.18
N TYR A 185 6.33 4.42 -20.56
CA TYR A 185 6.36 5.26 -19.36
C TYR A 185 6.08 6.75 -19.64
N SER A 186 6.72 7.31 -20.66
CA SER A 186 6.71 8.76 -20.90
C SER A 186 5.56 9.25 -21.80
N GLN A 187 5.01 8.37 -22.65
CA GLN A 187 3.99 8.73 -23.64
C GLN A 187 2.65 8.03 -23.41
N PHE A 188 2.67 6.75 -23.03
CA PHE A 188 1.45 5.95 -22.90
C PHE A 188 0.94 5.81 -21.47
N GLY A 189 1.56 6.49 -20.51
CA GLY A 189 1.03 6.61 -19.15
C GLY A 189 1.16 5.35 -18.29
N LEU A 190 2.00 4.38 -18.68
CA LEU A 190 2.37 3.30 -17.78
C LEU A 190 3.18 3.86 -16.61
N THR A 191 2.75 3.58 -15.38
CA THR A 191 3.46 4.05 -14.19
C THR A 191 4.78 3.30 -14.00
N ARG A 192 5.87 4.04 -13.78
CA ARG A 192 7.22 3.52 -13.57
C ARG A 192 7.43 2.93 -12.17
N LEU A 193 6.63 1.93 -11.79
CA LEU A 193 6.63 1.37 -10.43
C LEU A 193 7.94 0.67 -10.02
N TYR A 194 8.90 0.44 -10.92
CA TYR A 194 10.23 -0.03 -10.50
C TYR A 194 11.07 1.08 -9.85
N ASP A 195 10.72 2.36 -10.07
CA ASP A 195 11.29 3.49 -9.35
C ASP A 195 10.58 3.62 -8.00
N TRP A 196 11.36 3.62 -6.92
CA TRP A 196 10.86 3.65 -5.56
C TRP A 196 10.12 4.93 -5.20
N ASN A 197 10.55 6.06 -5.72
CA ASN A 197 9.86 7.33 -5.48
C ASN A 197 8.51 7.32 -6.21
N VAL A 198 8.46 6.83 -7.44
CA VAL A 198 7.20 6.71 -8.19
C VAL A 198 6.23 5.74 -7.50
N ARG A 199 6.72 4.57 -7.05
CA ARG A 199 5.88 3.59 -6.34
C ARG A 199 5.38 4.15 -5.00
N ALA A 200 6.26 4.77 -4.21
CA ALA A 200 5.88 5.37 -2.93
C ALA A 200 4.86 6.50 -3.10
N ALA A 201 5.02 7.35 -4.12
CA ALA A 201 4.06 8.41 -4.45
C ALA A 201 2.68 7.84 -4.82
N GLN A 202 2.64 6.73 -5.57
CA GLN A 202 1.40 6.06 -5.94
C GLN A 202 0.63 5.58 -4.70
N CYS A 203 1.33 4.97 -3.73
CA CYS A 203 0.74 4.55 -2.46
C CYS A 203 0.30 5.74 -1.60
N ALA A 204 1.15 6.77 -1.47
CA ALA A 204 0.90 7.94 -0.64
C ALA A 204 -0.36 8.71 -1.08
N GLY A 205 -0.71 8.70 -2.36
CA GLY A 205 -1.92 9.35 -2.87
C GLY A 205 -3.22 8.94 -2.17
N CYS A 206 -3.34 7.67 -1.74
CA CYS A 206 -4.48 7.20 -0.96
C CYS A 206 -4.17 7.05 0.54
N HIS A 207 -2.95 6.63 0.88
CA HIS A 207 -2.55 6.33 2.26
C HIS A 207 -2.06 7.54 3.08
N VAL A 208 -1.91 8.70 2.44
CA VAL A 208 -1.67 10.01 3.08
C VAL A 208 -2.76 10.98 2.62
N GLY A 209 -3.08 10.91 1.33
CA GLY A 209 -4.00 11.80 0.65
C GLY A 209 -3.27 12.65 -0.38
N ALA A 210 -4.00 13.18 -1.35
CA ALA A 210 -3.47 14.04 -2.38
C ALA A 210 -4.55 15.00 -2.89
N PRO A 211 -4.18 16.23 -3.27
CA PRO A 211 -5.08 17.14 -3.96
C PRO A 211 -5.56 16.54 -5.28
N ALA A 212 -6.68 17.04 -5.79
CA ALA A 212 -7.14 16.67 -7.11
C ALA A 212 -6.08 17.06 -8.16
N SER A 213 -5.89 16.20 -9.16
CA SER A 213 -5.05 16.48 -10.33
C SER A 213 -5.86 16.35 -11.61
N LYS A 214 -5.20 16.50 -12.75
CA LYS A 214 -5.81 16.25 -14.07
C LYS A 214 -6.36 14.82 -14.15
N ASP A 215 -5.60 13.85 -13.65
CA ASP A 215 -5.86 12.42 -13.86
C ASP A 215 -6.43 11.73 -12.61
N GLN A 216 -6.36 12.36 -11.44
CA GLN A 216 -6.76 11.78 -10.17
C GLN A 216 -7.77 12.67 -9.42
N PRO A 217 -8.77 12.10 -8.72
CA PRO A 217 -9.70 12.85 -7.91
C PRO A 217 -9.00 13.36 -6.63
N LEU A 218 -9.66 14.27 -5.91
CA LEU A 218 -9.26 14.60 -4.55
C LEU A 218 -9.33 13.33 -3.69
N ARG A 219 -8.24 13.03 -2.98
CA ARG A 219 -8.16 11.93 -2.01
C ARG A 219 -7.83 12.54 -0.66
N ASP A 220 -8.86 12.77 0.13
CA ASP A 220 -8.78 13.54 1.36
C ASP A 220 -9.62 12.88 2.46
N VAL A 221 -8.95 12.30 3.46
CA VAL A 221 -9.58 11.88 4.71
C VAL A 221 -9.43 13.02 5.70
N ASN A 222 -10.51 13.80 5.84
CA ASN A 222 -10.57 14.94 6.75
C ASN A 222 -11.01 14.51 8.17
N HIS A 223 -11.07 15.47 9.09
CA HIS A 223 -11.41 15.19 10.48
C HIS A 223 -12.84 14.66 10.66
N ASP A 224 -13.80 15.10 9.84
CA ASP A 224 -15.18 14.60 9.91
C ASP A 224 -15.25 13.11 9.56
N PHE A 225 -14.46 12.66 8.58
CA PHE A 225 -14.35 11.25 8.24
C PHE A 225 -13.78 10.46 9.42
N ILE A 226 -12.72 10.97 10.05
CA ILE A 226 -12.09 10.34 11.22
C ILE A 226 -13.08 10.29 12.40
N ALA A 227 -13.78 11.39 12.67
CA ALA A 227 -14.79 11.49 13.72
C ALA A 227 -15.99 10.56 13.47
N ALA A 228 -16.36 10.34 12.20
CA ALA A 228 -17.39 9.38 11.82
C ALA A 228 -16.95 7.91 12.00
N GLY A 229 -15.64 7.66 12.10
CA GLY A 229 -15.07 6.34 12.38
C GLY A 229 -14.07 5.83 11.34
N HIS A 230 -13.68 6.66 10.37
CA HIS A 230 -12.64 6.30 9.40
C HIS A 230 -11.28 6.22 10.10
N PRO A 231 -10.47 5.19 9.83
CA PRO A 231 -9.09 5.15 10.32
C PRO A 231 -8.29 6.38 9.91
N ARG A 232 -7.43 6.89 10.79
CA ARG A 232 -6.42 7.86 10.35
C ARG A 232 -5.47 7.20 9.35
N LEU A 233 -5.09 7.96 8.34
CA LEU A 233 -4.17 7.54 7.31
C LEU A 233 -2.72 7.57 7.84
N ASN A 234 -2.27 6.45 8.40
CA ASN A 234 -0.90 6.25 8.89
C ASN A 234 -0.12 5.38 7.91
N PHE A 235 0.86 5.98 7.22
CA PHE A 235 1.58 5.33 6.14
C PHE A 235 3.09 5.29 6.38
N GLU A 236 3.67 4.12 6.18
CA GLU A 236 5.11 3.92 6.04
C GLU A 236 5.34 2.90 4.93
N PHE A 237 5.96 3.34 3.85
CA PHE A 237 5.99 2.61 2.59
C PHE A 237 6.67 1.25 2.69
N ALA A 238 7.83 1.14 3.34
CA ALA A 238 8.58 -0.12 3.38
C ALA A 238 7.82 -1.20 4.17
N THR A 239 7.19 -0.80 5.28
CA THR A 239 6.36 -1.67 6.11
C THR A 239 5.11 -2.13 5.37
N TYR A 240 4.41 -1.22 4.70
CA TYR A 240 3.24 -1.56 3.90
C TYR A 240 3.61 -2.49 2.74
N LEU A 241 4.70 -2.20 2.02
CA LEU A 241 5.19 -3.03 0.93
C LEU A 241 5.51 -4.46 1.39
N ARG A 242 6.06 -4.62 2.60
CA ARG A 242 6.35 -5.92 3.22
C ARG A 242 5.11 -6.66 3.72
N ALA A 243 4.06 -5.93 4.11
CA ALA A 243 2.80 -6.52 4.55
C ALA A 243 1.94 -7.03 3.38
N LEU A 244 2.15 -6.49 2.18
CA LEU A 244 1.41 -6.91 0.99
C LEU A 244 1.87 -8.28 0.48
N PRO A 245 0.94 -9.10 -0.06
CA PRO A 245 1.32 -10.32 -0.75
C PRO A 245 2.10 -9.94 -2.00
N ARG A 246 3.40 -10.21 -1.98
CA ARG A 246 4.29 -9.83 -3.05
C ARG A 246 3.89 -10.49 -4.36
N HIS A 247 3.56 -9.66 -5.34
CA HIS A 247 3.16 -10.07 -6.69
C HIS A 247 3.96 -9.34 -7.79
N TRP A 248 5.13 -8.86 -7.41
CA TRP A 248 6.10 -8.21 -8.29
C TRP A 248 7.49 -8.80 -8.05
N SER A 249 8.35 -8.71 -9.06
CA SER A 249 9.75 -9.09 -8.93
C SER A 249 10.59 -7.85 -8.65
N GLU A 250 11.37 -7.91 -7.57
CA GLU A 250 12.31 -6.83 -7.25
C GLU A 250 13.61 -7.12 -7.97
N LYS A 251 13.90 -6.29 -8.96
CA LYS A 251 15.12 -6.35 -9.77
C LYS A 251 15.63 -4.93 -9.89
N ASP A 252 16.94 -4.74 -9.84
CA ASP A 252 17.53 -3.49 -10.31
C ASP A 252 17.30 -3.43 -11.82
N ARG A 253 16.43 -2.53 -12.29
CA ARG A 253 16.16 -2.38 -13.74
C ARG A 253 17.11 -1.38 -14.41
N LEU A 254 17.92 -0.68 -13.63
CA LEU A 254 18.89 0.31 -14.10
C LEU A 254 20.27 -0.32 -14.35
N GLN A 255 20.63 -1.37 -13.61
CA GLN A 255 21.91 -2.09 -13.75
C GLN A 255 21.77 -3.50 -14.36
N GLY A 256 20.70 -3.71 -15.13
CA GLY A 256 20.30 -5.02 -15.68
C GLY A 256 19.66 -5.92 -14.62
N ASN A 257 18.87 -6.93 -15.05
CA ASN A 257 18.02 -7.83 -14.24
C ASN A 257 18.72 -8.59 -13.07
N ARG A 258 19.36 -7.87 -12.16
CA ARG A 258 20.07 -8.36 -10.98
C ARG A 258 19.15 -8.27 -9.76
N PRO A 259 19.34 -9.13 -8.75
CA PRO A 259 18.71 -8.95 -7.45
C PRO A 259 19.00 -7.54 -6.89
N LEU A 260 18.08 -7.01 -6.08
CA LEU A 260 18.33 -5.75 -5.39
C LEU A 260 19.57 -5.87 -4.48
N PRO A 261 20.36 -4.79 -4.34
CA PRO A 261 21.49 -4.78 -3.41
C PRO A 261 21.01 -4.90 -1.97
N VAL A 262 21.88 -5.41 -1.08
CA VAL A 262 21.69 -5.33 0.37
C VAL A 262 21.46 -3.87 0.77
N GLY A 263 20.43 -3.59 1.56
CA GLY A 263 20.09 -2.22 1.97
C GLY A 263 19.02 -1.51 1.14
N TRP A 264 18.42 -2.17 0.15
CA TRP A 264 17.33 -1.60 -0.64
C TRP A 264 16.10 -1.22 0.21
N GLU A 265 15.90 -1.86 1.36
CA GLU A 265 14.81 -1.51 2.28
C GLU A 265 15.01 -0.09 2.86
N ALA A 266 16.27 0.32 3.13
CA ALA A 266 16.58 1.68 3.58
C ALA A 266 16.32 2.70 2.46
N VAL A 267 16.56 2.28 1.22
CA VAL A 267 16.20 3.04 0.02
C VAL A 267 14.69 3.21 -0.09
N ALA A 268 13.93 2.12 0.01
CA ALA A 268 12.47 2.13 -0.05
C ALA A 268 11.90 3.01 1.08
N TRP A 269 12.32 2.81 2.33
CA TRP A 269 11.90 3.63 3.46
C TRP A 269 12.18 5.13 3.22
N SER A 270 13.35 5.48 2.70
CA SER A 270 13.72 6.89 2.42
C SER A 270 12.84 7.51 1.33
N ALA A 271 12.56 6.76 0.27
CA ALA A 271 11.61 7.13 -0.78
C ALA A 271 10.20 7.33 -0.18
N GLY A 272 9.77 6.38 0.65
CA GLY A 272 8.51 6.42 1.39
C GLY A 272 8.32 7.68 2.23
N ALA A 273 9.31 7.98 3.08
CA ALA A 273 9.29 9.17 3.94
C ALA A 273 9.23 10.47 3.13
N THR A 274 10.01 10.54 2.04
CA THR A 274 10.03 11.70 1.14
C THR A 274 8.68 11.91 0.45
N GLU A 275 8.13 10.86 -0.17
CA GLU A 275 6.87 10.96 -0.91
C GLU A 275 5.65 11.14 0.00
N ARG A 276 5.67 10.57 1.20
CA ARG A 276 4.70 10.89 2.26
C ARG A 276 4.71 12.38 2.59
N ALA A 277 5.89 12.98 2.74
CA ALA A 277 5.99 14.39 3.05
C ALA A 277 5.52 15.28 1.89
N LYS A 278 5.84 14.92 0.64
CA LYS A 278 5.30 15.61 -0.54
C LYS A 278 3.77 15.54 -0.59
N ALA A 279 3.20 14.36 -0.35
CA ALA A 279 1.76 14.17 -0.32
C ALA A 279 1.09 15.02 0.77
N ALA A 280 1.62 14.99 1.99
CA ALA A 280 1.13 15.79 3.11
C ALA A 280 1.25 17.30 2.86
N LEU A 281 2.38 17.77 2.33
CA LEU A 281 2.58 19.18 1.97
C LEU A 281 1.64 19.62 0.84
N GLY A 282 1.47 18.78 -0.18
CA GLY A 282 0.56 19.06 -1.29
C GLY A 282 -0.89 19.13 -0.84
N LEU A 283 -1.33 18.23 0.03
CA LEU A 283 -2.67 18.25 0.60
C LEU A 283 -2.86 19.44 1.55
N LEU A 284 -1.85 19.80 2.34
CA LEU A 284 -1.88 20.99 3.19
C LEU A 284 -2.04 22.26 2.34
N ALA A 285 -1.30 22.38 1.23
CA ALA A 285 -1.42 23.51 0.30
C ALA A 285 -2.85 23.65 -0.25
N ASP A 286 -3.45 22.53 -0.65
CA ASP A 286 -4.83 22.49 -1.14
C ASP A 286 -5.86 22.80 -0.05
N ARG A 287 -5.64 22.32 1.18
CA ARG A 287 -6.51 22.63 2.33
C ARG A 287 -6.46 24.10 2.73
N VAL A 288 -5.33 24.80 2.56
CA VAL A 288 -5.21 26.25 2.81
C VAL A 288 -6.25 27.05 2.00
N GLU A 289 -6.55 26.58 0.78
CA GLU A 289 -7.49 27.23 -0.13
C GLU A 289 -8.95 26.78 0.09
N ARG A 290 -9.19 25.74 0.88
CA ARG A 290 -10.51 25.14 1.13
C ARG A 290 -11.02 25.42 2.55
N LYS A 291 -12.30 25.11 2.78
CA LYS A 291 -12.93 25.14 4.11
C LYS A 291 -13.41 23.74 4.51
N PRO A 292 -13.42 23.41 5.81
CA PRO A 292 -12.97 24.24 6.95
C PRO A 292 -11.44 24.42 6.98
N TRP A 293 -10.97 25.52 7.59
CA TRP A 293 -9.54 25.79 7.81
C TRP A 293 -9.30 26.32 9.24
N PRO A 294 -8.28 25.83 9.95
CA PRO A 294 -7.40 24.71 9.56
C PRO A 294 -8.17 23.38 9.57
N GLU A 295 -7.78 22.48 8.66
CA GLU A 295 -8.30 21.12 8.65
C GLU A 295 -7.68 20.32 9.80
N LEU A 296 -8.52 19.83 10.72
CA LEU A 296 -8.03 19.24 11.97
C LEU A 296 -7.30 17.90 11.78
N ALA A 297 -7.52 17.20 10.66
CA ALA A 297 -6.78 15.98 10.33
C ALA A 297 -5.27 16.22 10.10
N GLU A 298 -4.85 17.46 9.90
CA GLU A 298 -3.44 17.86 9.80
C GLU A 298 -2.69 17.70 11.12
N PHE A 299 -3.38 17.78 12.26
CA PHE A 299 -2.73 17.79 13.57
C PHE A 299 -2.67 16.40 14.18
N ASN A 300 -1.72 16.25 15.10
CA ASN A 300 -1.56 15.03 15.86
C ASN A 300 -2.79 14.86 16.78
N CYS A 301 -3.52 13.75 16.62
CA CYS A 301 -4.68 13.45 17.45
C CYS A 301 -4.35 13.45 18.95
N PHE A 302 -3.12 13.09 19.35
CA PHE A 302 -2.66 13.16 20.73
C PHE A 302 -2.65 14.60 21.26
N SER A 303 -2.41 15.61 20.42
CA SER A 303 -2.46 17.01 20.85
C SER A 303 -3.85 17.43 21.35
N CYS A 304 -4.92 16.77 20.89
CA CYS A 304 -6.31 17.07 21.29
C CYS A 304 -6.94 16.00 22.19
N HIS A 305 -6.53 14.73 22.07
CA HIS A 305 -7.16 13.57 22.70
C HIS A 305 -6.27 12.84 23.72
N HIS A 306 -5.27 13.53 24.30
CA HIS A 306 -4.49 12.99 25.42
C HIS A 306 -5.24 13.13 26.75
N ASP A 307 -4.96 12.24 27.70
CA ASP A 307 -5.39 12.43 29.09
C ASP A 307 -4.55 13.53 29.74
N LEU A 308 -5.15 14.35 30.62
CA LEU A 308 -4.46 15.44 31.36
C LEU A 308 -3.39 14.94 32.35
N LYS A 309 -3.14 13.63 32.43
CA LYS A 309 -2.25 13.02 33.42
C LYS A 309 -0.85 12.83 32.84
N VAL A 310 -0.10 13.92 32.72
CA VAL A 310 1.38 13.82 32.65
C VAL A 310 1.93 14.39 33.95
N ALA A 311 2.28 13.51 34.89
CA ALA A 311 3.04 13.89 36.07
C ALA A 311 4.53 14.02 35.67
N GLY A 312 5.09 15.23 35.78
CA GLY A 312 6.55 15.42 35.78
C GLY A 312 7.20 15.94 34.50
N TRP A 313 6.48 16.12 33.40
CA TRP A 313 6.95 16.89 32.24
C TRP A 313 6.01 18.08 32.06
N ARG A 314 6.54 19.30 32.02
CA ARG A 314 5.72 20.49 31.74
C ARG A 314 5.07 20.26 30.37
N PRO A 315 3.73 20.12 30.28
CA PRO A 315 3.08 20.30 28.99
C PRO A 315 3.54 21.65 28.49
N SER A 316 3.85 21.80 27.20
CA SER A 316 3.91 23.17 26.67
C SER A 316 2.59 23.84 27.07
N SER A 317 2.68 24.89 27.87
CA SER A 317 1.58 25.48 28.65
C SER A 317 0.58 26.25 27.77
N SER A 318 0.26 25.73 26.58
CA SER A 318 -0.45 26.49 25.56
C SER A 318 -1.52 25.72 24.79
N GLY A 319 -1.71 24.40 24.99
CA GLY A 319 -2.69 23.65 24.19
C GLY A 319 -2.43 23.75 22.68
N ARG A 320 -1.17 23.94 22.28
CA ARG A 320 -0.77 24.15 20.89
C ARG A 320 -0.91 22.85 20.10
N LEU A 321 -1.73 22.90 19.06
CA LEU A 321 -1.87 21.82 18.09
C LEU A 321 -0.53 21.57 17.40
N VAL A 322 -0.01 20.35 17.48
CA VAL A 322 1.22 19.94 16.79
C VAL A 322 0.81 19.40 15.43
N TRP A 323 1.35 20.00 14.36
CA TRP A 323 1.16 19.45 13.02
C TRP A 323 1.79 18.06 12.95
N ASN A 324 1.20 17.17 12.16
CA ASN A 324 1.77 15.85 11.94
C ASN A 324 3.22 15.98 11.48
N THR A 325 4.16 15.52 12.30
CA THR A 325 5.58 15.71 12.04
C THR A 325 5.95 15.07 10.71
N LEU A 326 6.49 15.89 9.80
CA LEU A 326 7.07 15.42 8.57
C LEU A 326 8.48 14.91 8.85
N PHE A 327 8.61 13.60 9.03
CA PHE A 327 9.92 12.99 9.01
C PHE A 327 10.41 12.95 7.56
N VAL A 328 11.38 13.81 7.22
CA VAL A 328 12.08 13.77 5.94
C VAL A 328 13.58 13.58 6.16
N PRO A 329 14.19 12.54 5.55
CA PRO A 329 15.63 12.39 5.65
C PRO A 329 16.36 13.58 5.02
N GLY A 330 17.25 14.24 5.78
CA GLY A 330 18.04 15.38 5.32
C GLY A 330 17.34 16.74 5.31
N HIS A 331 16.04 16.81 5.63
CA HIS A 331 15.27 18.06 5.62
C HIS A 331 14.46 18.23 6.91
N ASP A 332 14.36 19.47 7.38
CA ASP A 332 13.47 19.87 8.46
C ASP A 332 12.71 21.13 8.02
N PHE A 333 11.44 21.23 8.41
CA PHE A 333 10.56 22.33 8.03
C PHE A 333 9.89 22.97 9.26
N PRO A 334 10.68 23.43 10.26
CA PRO A 334 10.12 23.91 11.52
C PRO A 334 9.29 25.20 11.35
N GLY A 335 9.55 25.97 10.28
CA GLY A 335 8.77 27.15 9.90
C GLY A 335 7.30 26.80 9.64
N ILE A 336 7.04 25.74 8.88
CA ILE A 336 5.68 25.35 8.46
C ILE A 336 4.78 25.11 9.67
N GLN A 337 5.26 24.37 10.67
CA GLN A 337 4.49 24.10 11.88
C GLN A 337 4.17 25.40 12.63
N LYS A 338 5.16 26.28 12.79
CA LYS A 338 4.97 27.57 13.48
C LYS A 338 3.96 28.44 12.74
N THR A 339 4.09 28.55 11.42
CA THR A 339 3.22 29.36 10.57
C THR A 339 1.80 28.81 10.53
N LEU A 340 1.64 27.50 10.46
CA LEU A 340 0.33 26.83 10.56
C LEU A 340 -0.37 27.16 11.89
N GLN A 341 0.36 27.10 13.00
CA GLN A 341 -0.18 27.46 14.32
C GLN A 341 -0.55 28.95 14.44
N GLN A 342 0.09 29.82 13.66
CA GLN A 342 -0.20 31.26 13.62
C GLN A 342 -1.40 31.58 12.71
N GLY A 343 -1.79 30.66 11.83
CA GLY A 343 -2.88 30.87 10.87
C GLY A 343 -2.52 31.81 9.71
N ASP A 344 -1.24 32.10 9.48
CA ASP A 344 -0.79 32.92 8.35
C ASP A 344 -0.72 32.07 7.07
N THR A 345 -1.85 32.01 6.35
CA THR A 345 -1.99 31.20 5.13
C THR A 345 -1.07 31.66 3.98
N ALA A 346 -0.76 32.95 3.91
CA ALA A 346 0.09 33.50 2.84
C ALA A 346 1.57 33.15 3.06
N LEU A 347 2.07 33.25 4.29
CA LEU A 347 3.40 32.74 4.63
C LEU A 347 3.45 31.22 4.49
N LEU A 348 2.42 30.51 4.97
CA LEU A 348 2.35 29.05 4.92
C LEU A 348 2.44 28.53 3.49
N THR A 349 1.70 29.12 2.55
CA THR A 349 1.74 28.77 1.13
C THR A 349 3.15 28.91 0.55
N ARG A 350 3.88 29.99 0.91
CA ARG A 350 5.26 30.20 0.45
C ARG A 350 6.22 29.18 1.03
N GLU A 351 6.11 28.88 2.32
CA GLU A 351 6.95 27.87 2.99
C GLU A 351 6.70 26.46 2.43
N ILE A 352 5.44 26.10 2.17
CA ILE A 352 5.07 24.82 1.53
C ILE A 352 5.65 24.74 0.13
N ALA A 353 5.52 25.80 -0.69
CA ALA A 353 6.07 25.83 -2.04
C ALA A 353 7.60 25.66 -2.04
N GLN A 354 8.29 26.31 -1.09
CA GLN A 354 9.74 26.15 -0.90
C GLN A 354 10.11 24.72 -0.47
N ALA A 355 9.37 24.13 0.46
CA ALA A 355 9.58 22.74 0.90
C ALA A 355 9.38 21.76 -0.26
N LEU A 356 8.27 21.87 -1.00
CA LEU A 356 8.01 21.05 -2.18
C LEU A 356 9.10 21.23 -3.25
N PHE A 357 9.60 22.45 -3.46
CA PHE A 357 10.72 22.70 -4.38
C PHE A 357 12.00 21.97 -3.96
N LEU A 358 12.34 21.98 -2.67
CA LEU A 358 13.50 21.24 -2.14
C LEU A 358 13.34 19.73 -2.33
N LEU A 359 12.12 19.22 -2.18
CA LEU A 359 11.81 17.80 -2.32
C LEU A 359 11.64 17.35 -3.79
N LYS A 360 11.51 18.27 -4.77
CA LYS A 360 11.36 17.92 -6.20
C LYS A 360 12.57 17.19 -6.77
N GLN A 361 13.76 17.43 -6.23
CA GLN A 361 14.94 16.68 -6.63
C GLN A 361 14.71 15.20 -6.28
N PRO A 362 14.96 14.23 -7.19
CA PRO A 362 14.90 12.82 -6.83
C PRO A 362 15.85 12.63 -5.65
N VAL A 363 15.27 12.41 -4.46
CA VAL A 363 16.07 12.20 -3.25
C VAL A 363 16.82 10.91 -3.52
N LYS A 364 18.14 11.03 -3.70
CA LYS A 364 19.00 9.86 -3.79
C LYS A 364 18.72 9.07 -2.51
N PRO A 365 18.47 7.76 -2.63
CA PRO A 365 18.28 6.94 -1.46
C PRO A 365 19.41 7.20 -0.47
N LEU A 366 19.07 7.51 0.78
CA LEU A 366 20.11 7.69 1.78
C LEU A 366 20.90 6.39 1.90
N THR A 367 22.22 6.51 1.96
CA THR A 367 23.04 5.40 2.43
C THR A 367 22.64 5.07 3.86
N VAL A 368 22.91 3.85 4.29
CA VAL A 368 22.68 3.44 5.69
C VAL A 368 23.37 4.42 6.66
N ASP A 369 24.59 4.87 6.37
CA ASP A 369 25.32 5.83 7.20
C ASP A 369 24.63 7.20 7.30
N ALA A 370 24.16 7.73 6.17
CA ALA A 370 23.45 8.99 6.13
C ALA A 370 22.12 8.90 6.91
N LEU A 371 21.45 7.75 6.81
CA LEU A 371 20.26 7.44 7.59
C LEU A 371 20.57 7.37 9.09
N LEU A 372 21.58 6.61 9.50
CA LEU A 372 22.02 6.51 10.89
C LEU A 372 22.38 7.88 11.49
N GLN A 373 23.10 8.71 10.74
CA GLN A 373 23.43 10.07 11.15
C GLN A 373 22.17 10.90 11.41
N ARG A 374 21.19 10.83 10.51
CA ARG A 374 19.93 11.59 10.63
C ARG A 374 19.08 11.12 11.80
N LEU A 375 18.93 9.81 11.99
CA LEU A 375 18.17 9.26 13.11
C LEU A 375 18.78 9.65 14.46
N THR A 376 20.12 9.75 14.54
CA THR A 376 20.81 10.21 15.76
C THR A 376 20.45 11.65 16.13
N GLN A 377 20.13 12.50 15.14
CA GLN A 377 19.73 13.89 15.36
C GLN A 377 18.24 14.05 15.68
N SER A 378 17.44 12.98 15.55
CA SER A 378 16.00 13.03 15.72
C SER A 378 15.62 12.82 17.19
N GLN A 379 14.72 13.65 17.71
CA GLN A 379 14.17 13.54 19.07
C GLN A 379 12.64 13.40 18.97
N PRO A 380 12.11 12.18 18.88
CA PRO A 380 10.68 11.97 18.70
C PRO A 380 9.93 12.25 20.00
N LEU A 381 9.23 13.38 20.04
CA LEU A 381 8.33 13.72 21.15
C LEU A 381 6.92 13.19 20.91
N ASP A 382 6.55 12.93 19.65
CA ASP A 382 5.23 12.45 19.25
C ASP A 382 5.24 10.99 18.78
N TRP A 383 4.08 10.33 18.88
CA TRP A 383 3.94 8.91 18.58
C TRP A 383 4.19 8.58 17.10
N ASP A 384 3.77 9.43 16.18
CA ASP A 384 3.93 9.17 14.74
C ASP A 384 5.42 9.19 14.37
N THR A 385 6.17 10.19 14.84
CA THR A 385 7.62 10.26 14.63
C THR A 385 8.34 9.07 15.25
N ALA A 386 7.95 8.68 16.47
CA ALA A 386 8.52 7.51 17.12
C ALA A 386 8.27 6.21 16.33
N CYS A 387 7.07 6.04 15.76
CA CYS A 387 6.78 4.93 14.85
C CYS A 387 7.68 4.97 13.61
N GLN A 388 7.87 6.14 12.97
CA GLN A 388 8.73 6.26 11.79
C GLN A 388 10.19 5.89 12.10
N ILE A 389 10.72 6.33 13.25
CA ILE A 389 12.07 5.97 13.69
C ILE A 389 12.16 4.47 14.00
N TYR A 390 11.15 3.89 14.66
CA TYR A 390 11.09 2.46 14.90
C TYR A 390 11.12 1.65 13.59
N TYR A 391 10.33 2.04 12.58
CA TYR A 391 10.35 1.40 11.27
C TYR A 391 11.70 1.57 10.57
N ALA A 392 12.35 2.73 10.70
CA ALA A 392 13.70 2.94 10.19
C ALA A 392 14.72 1.98 10.86
N LEU A 393 14.62 1.76 12.17
CA LEU A 393 15.47 0.81 12.89
C LEU A 393 15.22 -0.64 12.47
N LEU A 394 13.97 -1.04 12.23
CA LEU A 394 13.63 -2.37 11.71
C LEU A 394 14.28 -2.61 10.35
N VAL A 395 14.23 -1.60 9.48
CA VAL A 395 14.90 -1.63 8.17
C VAL A 395 16.40 -1.75 8.34
N LEU A 396 17.03 -0.87 9.14
CA LEU A 396 18.47 -0.87 9.35
C LEU A 396 18.99 -2.18 9.94
N LYS A 397 18.23 -2.83 10.84
CA LYS A 397 18.56 -4.14 11.41
C LYS A 397 18.83 -5.19 10.33
N GLU A 398 18.09 -5.17 9.22
CA GLU A 398 18.26 -6.13 8.12
C GLU A 398 19.50 -5.83 7.26
N THR A 399 20.07 -4.64 7.38
CA THR A 399 21.17 -4.16 6.52
C THR A 399 22.54 -4.23 7.18
N GLN A 400 22.61 -4.32 8.51
CA GLN A 400 23.85 -4.22 9.27
C GLN A 400 24.41 -5.60 9.66
N SER A 401 25.73 -5.75 9.56
CA SER A 401 26.44 -6.97 9.94
C SER A 401 26.82 -6.93 11.41
N LEU A 402 25.86 -7.29 12.28
CA LEU A 402 26.06 -7.32 13.73
C LEU A 402 26.57 -8.70 14.21
N ASN A 403 27.44 -8.70 15.24
CA ASN A 403 27.75 -9.92 15.98
C ASN A 403 26.51 -10.41 16.76
N ASP A 404 26.51 -11.67 17.21
CA ASP A 404 25.33 -12.26 17.84
C ASP A 404 24.90 -11.55 19.13
N ALA A 405 25.86 -11.04 19.92
CA ALA A 405 25.55 -10.30 21.13
C ALA A 405 24.85 -8.96 20.82
N ASP A 406 25.35 -8.20 19.85
CA ASP A 406 24.76 -6.93 19.42
C ASP A 406 23.40 -7.15 18.72
N LYS A 407 23.21 -8.25 17.98
CA LYS A 407 21.90 -8.64 17.42
C LYS A 407 20.87 -8.86 18.52
N VAL A 408 21.21 -9.64 19.54
CA VAL A 408 20.30 -9.91 20.67
C VAL A 408 19.99 -8.62 21.43
N ALA A 409 20.98 -7.79 21.69
CA ALA A 409 20.78 -6.49 22.34
C ALA A 409 19.86 -5.57 21.52
N LEU A 410 20.05 -5.51 20.20
CA LEU A 410 19.20 -4.72 19.31
C LEU A 410 17.75 -5.22 19.29
N LEU A 411 17.55 -6.54 19.23
CA LEU A 411 16.20 -7.13 19.29
C LEU A 411 15.48 -6.80 20.60
N ASN A 412 16.18 -6.83 21.74
CA ASN A 412 15.62 -6.46 23.03
C ASN A 412 15.23 -4.97 23.10
N LEU A 413 16.02 -4.08 22.49
CA LEU A 413 15.69 -2.65 22.41
C LEU A 413 14.47 -2.43 21.50
N LEU A 414 14.42 -3.10 20.34
CA LEU A 414 13.30 -3.02 19.41
C LEU A 414 12.00 -3.53 20.04
N ASP A 415 12.03 -4.61 20.82
CA ASP A 415 10.87 -5.11 21.57
C ASP A 415 10.38 -4.11 22.63
N GLN A 416 11.28 -3.47 23.37
CA GLN A 416 10.92 -2.41 24.32
C GLN A 416 10.27 -1.22 23.63
N ILE A 417 10.86 -0.75 22.53
CA ILE A 417 10.28 0.34 21.73
C ILE A 417 8.91 -0.07 21.20
N GLN A 418 8.78 -1.27 20.64
CA GLN A 418 7.53 -1.79 20.10
C GLN A 418 6.40 -1.81 21.15
N LYS A 419 6.71 -2.20 22.39
CA LYS A 419 5.78 -2.20 23.52
C LYS A 419 5.32 -0.80 23.90
N ILE A 420 6.23 0.18 23.95
CA ILE A 420 5.89 1.59 24.20
C ILE A 420 4.97 2.12 23.09
N LEU A 421 5.25 1.77 21.83
CA LEU A 421 4.43 2.16 20.69
C LEU A 421 3.12 1.38 20.57
N LYS A 422 2.95 0.29 21.33
CA LYS A 422 1.82 -0.65 21.31
C LYS A 422 1.56 -1.25 19.91
N LEU A 423 2.62 -1.69 19.21
CA LEU A 423 2.55 -2.32 17.87
C LEU A 423 2.60 -3.87 17.93
N PRO A 424 1.98 -4.61 16.98
CA PRO A 424 1.09 -4.12 15.94
C PRO A 424 -0.26 -3.72 16.55
N ARG A 425 -0.91 -2.71 15.96
CA ARG A 425 -2.25 -2.33 16.40
C ARG A 425 -3.27 -3.25 15.75
N GLY A 426 -4.28 -3.65 16.52
CA GLY A 426 -5.40 -4.40 15.97
C GLY A 426 -6.16 -3.61 14.90
N PRO A 427 -7.01 -4.27 14.09
CA PRO A 427 -7.75 -3.68 12.97
C PRO A 427 -8.78 -2.62 13.37
N GLU A 428 -8.87 -2.26 14.64
CA GLU A 428 -9.81 -1.25 15.14
C GLU A 428 -9.12 -0.08 15.85
N VAL A 429 -7.79 -0.10 15.99
CA VAL A 429 -7.08 0.89 16.84
C VAL A 429 -5.99 1.64 16.07
N TYR A 430 -6.39 2.66 15.32
CA TYR A 430 -5.51 3.39 14.40
C TYR A 430 -4.91 4.68 14.96
N ASN A 431 -5.39 5.13 16.12
CA ASN A 431 -4.91 6.35 16.77
C ASN A 431 -3.71 6.05 17.68
N SER A 432 -2.95 7.10 18.00
CA SER A 432 -1.92 7.04 19.04
C SER A 432 -2.51 6.48 20.34
N PRO A 433 -1.76 5.65 21.09
CA PRO A 433 -2.21 5.16 22.38
C PRO A 433 -2.51 6.33 23.34
N ARG A 434 -3.65 6.29 24.04
CA ARG A 434 -3.99 7.30 25.06
C ARG A 434 -2.91 7.41 26.15
N GLU A 435 -2.31 6.28 26.51
CA GLU A 435 -1.24 6.16 27.52
C GLU A 435 0.17 6.21 26.91
N TYR A 436 0.33 6.83 25.74
CA TYR A 436 1.65 6.94 25.12
C TYR A 436 2.58 7.81 25.97
N ASP A 437 3.67 7.23 26.46
CA ASP A 437 4.75 7.94 27.15
C ASP A 437 6.03 7.91 26.29
N PRO A 438 6.45 9.06 25.72
CA PRO A 438 7.67 9.14 24.92
C PRO A 438 8.95 9.17 25.78
N SER A 439 8.86 9.33 27.10
CA SER A 439 10.03 9.60 27.96
C SER A 439 11.19 8.59 27.83
N PRO A 440 10.96 7.27 27.65
CA PRO A 440 12.07 6.31 27.53
C PRO A 440 12.69 6.28 26.12
N LEU A 441 11.97 6.77 25.11
CA LEU A 441 12.30 6.54 23.70
C LEU A 441 13.62 7.18 23.25
N PRO A 442 13.99 8.43 23.61
CA PRO A 442 15.28 9.00 23.21
C PRO A 442 16.47 8.13 23.61
N SER A 443 16.45 7.56 24.82
CA SER A 443 17.50 6.67 25.31
C SER A 443 17.51 5.35 24.54
N LEU A 444 16.35 4.71 24.36
CA LEU A 444 16.23 3.44 23.64
C LEU A 444 16.66 3.57 22.17
N PHE A 445 16.22 4.64 21.50
CA PHE A 445 16.64 4.94 20.13
C PHE A 445 18.14 5.21 20.05
N GLY A 446 18.71 5.99 20.98
CA GLY A 446 20.15 6.24 21.04
C GLY A 446 20.98 4.97 21.19
N GLN A 447 20.54 4.05 22.06
CA GLN A 447 21.20 2.75 22.24
C GLN A 447 21.09 1.87 20.99
N ALA A 448 19.90 1.78 20.37
CA ALA A 448 19.70 1.00 19.17
C ALA A 448 20.56 1.51 18.00
N LEU A 449 20.61 2.83 17.81
CA LEU A 449 21.46 3.48 16.82
C LEU A 449 22.95 3.25 17.10
N SER A 450 23.37 3.26 18.37
CA SER A 450 24.75 2.97 18.74
C SER A 450 25.16 1.53 18.41
N LEU A 451 24.26 0.55 18.52
CA LEU A 451 24.53 -0.82 18.11
C LEU A 451 24.65 -0.92 16.60
N LEU A 452 23.71 -0.32 15.86
CA LEU A 452 23.70 -0.33 14.41
C LEU A 452 24.98 0.31 13.82
N LYS A 453 25.49 1.40 14.41
CA LYS A 453 26.76 2.02 14.01
C LYS A 453 27.99 1.13 14.15
N LYS A 454 27.94 0.07 14.97
CA LYS A 454 29.06 -0.89 15.10
C LYS A 454 29.08 -1.94 13.99
N GLY A 455 27.96 -2.15 13.30
CA GLY A 455 27.79 -3.20 12.29
C GLY A 455 27.92 -2.72 10.84
N GLY A 456 28.39 -1.49 10.66
CA GLY A 456 28.61 -0.84 9.36
C GLY A 456 30.00 -1.08 8.79
#